data_AF-A0A7S0RSB4-F1
#
_entry.id   AF-A0A7S0RSB4-F1
#
_cell.length_a   1.000
_cell.length_b   1.000
_cell.length_c   1.000
_cell.angle_alpha   90.00
_cell.angle_beta   90.00
_cell.angle_gamma   90.00
#
_symmetry.space_group_name_H-M   'P 1'
#
loop_
_entity.id
_entity.type
_entity.pdbx_description
1 polymer ?
#
loop_
_entity_poly.entity_id
_entity_poly.type
_entity_poly.pdbx_seq_one_letter_code
_entity_poly.pdbx_strand_id
1 'polypeptide(L)'
;GALRNCCMSAEEDGTLEAVVSDPAVLTALMGPISGEEPRESDAGVREACADAVMVLASTKPGRKVLWGVKAPEIIQKGYEKEEAPAVCQALEHAAEFFLSNQNEGEEEEKDGNKEEAEAAAETEGAAAAGSS
;
A
#
# COMPACT_ATOMS: atom_id res chain seq x y z
N GLY A 1 21.78 2.68 8.51
CA GLY A 1 22.06 2.31 7.10
C GLY A 1 21.47 3.36 6.20
N ALA A 2 22.12 3.66 5.06
CA ALA A 2 21.72 4.71 4.13
C ALA A 2 20.23 4.62 3.72
N LEU A 3 19.70 3.41 3.55
CA LEU A 3 18.29 3.17 3.25
C LEU A 3 17.32 3.80 4.25
N ARG A 4 17.55 3.60 5.56
CA ARG A 4 16.72 4.21 6.61
C ARG A 4 16.77 5.73 6.58
N ASN A 5 17.90 6.31 6.15
CA ASN A 5 18.03 7.75 6.00
C ASN A 5 17.24 8.25 4.80
N CYS A 6 17.31 7.56 3.65
CA CYS A 6 16.53 7.89 2.46
C CYS A 6 15.01 7.80 2.73
N CYS A 7 14.54 6.75 3.39
CA CYS A 7 13.11 6.59 3.69
C CYS A 7 12.61 7.65 4.67
N MET A 8 13.39 7.96 5.71
CA MET A 8 13.06 9.05 6.63
C MET A 8 12.98 10.39 5.92
N SER A 9 13.93 10.69 5.03
CA SER A 9 13.90 11.94 4.27
C SER A 9 12.70 12.01 3.31
N ALA A 10 12.35 10.91 2.64
CA ALA A 10 11.19 10.86 1.74
C ALA A 10 9.84 11.00 2.48
N GLU A 11 9.76 10.53 3.72
CA GLU A 11 8.61 10.76 4.61
C GLU A 11 8.58 12.22 5.10
N GLU A 12 9.74 12.77 5.51
CA GLU A 12 9.86 14.12 6.06
C GLU A 12 9.59 15.24 5.02
N ASP A 13 9.93 15.02 3.76
CA ASP A 13 9.76 16.01 2.68
C ASP A 13 8.48 15.82 1.85
N GLY A 14 7.67 14.80 2.15
CA GLY A 14 6.41 14.50 1.48
C GLY A 14 6.55 13.86 0.10
N THR A 15 7.77 13.50 -0.34
CA THR A 15 8.00 12.78 -1.60
C THR A 15 7.32 11.42 -1.58
N LEU A 16 7.33 10.73 -0.43
CA LEU A 16 6.62 9.46 -0.27
C LEU A 16 5.12 9.66 -0.52
N GLU A 17 4.49 10.61 0.17
CA GLU A 17 3.07 10.97 0.01
C GLU A 17 2.72 11.27 -1.46
N ALA A 18 3.56 12.03 -2.16
CA ALA A 18 3.34 12.36 -3.57
C ALA A 18 3.38 11.11 -4.48
N VAL A 19 4.30 10.18 -4.23
CA VAL A 19 4.45 8.94 -5.00
C VAL A 19 3.32 7.95 -4.69
N VAL A 20 2.94 7.79 -3.41
CA VAL A 20 1.89 6.83 -3.02
C VAL A 20 0.48 7.32 -3.37
N SER A 21 0.29 8.63 -3.55
CA SER A 21 -1.01 9.22 -3.91
C SER A 21 -1.36 9.09 -5.39
N ASP A 22 -0.42 8.72 -6.26
CA ASP A 22 -0.64 8.57 -7.71
C ASP A 22 -0.54 7.09 -8.15
N PRO A 23 -1.68 6.42 -8.40
CA PRO A 23 -1.71 5.04 -8.88
C PRO A 23 -1.02 4.85 -10.23
N ALA A 24 -0.96 5.89 -11.07
CA ALA A 24 -0.30 5.83 -12.37
C ALA A 24 1.22 5.74 -12.19
N VAL A 25 1.78 6.43 -11.20
CA VAL A 25 3.20 6.34 -10.85
C VAL A 25 3.54 4.93 -10.36
N LEU A 26 2.71 4.35 -9.50
CA LEU A 26 2.89 2.98 -9.03
C LEU A 26 2.82 1.97 -10.19
N THR A 27 1.85 2.12 -11.09
CA THR A 27 1.72 1.25 -12.26
C THR A 27 2.94 1.37 -13.18
N ALA A 28 3.42 2.58 -13.44
CA ALA A 28 4.60 2.83 -14.24
C ALA A 28 5.87 2.25 -13.59
N LEU A 29 5.96 2.26 -12.26
CA LEU A 29 7.07 1.70 -11.51
C LEU A 29 7.09 0.16 -11.56
N MET A 30 5.92 -0.46 -11.50
CA MET A 30 5.79 -1.92 -11.51
C MET A 30 5.95 -2.53 -12.92
N GLY A 31 5.65 -1.77 -13.98
CA GLY A 31 5.70 -2.26 -15.36
C GLY A 31 7.03 -2.91 -15.76
N PRO A 32 8.18 -2.21 -15.63
CA PRO A 32 9.49 -2.73 -16.02
C PRO A 32 9.89 -4.04 -15.32
N ILE A 33 9.38 -4.27 -14.10
CA ILE A 33 9.71 -5.43 -13.27
C ILE A 33 8.67 -6.55 -13.33
N SER A 34 7.59 -6.38 -14.10
CA SER A 34 6.45 -7.32 -14.12
C SER A 34 6.71 -8.64 -14.85
N GLY A 35 7.73 -8.67 -15.71
CA GLY A 35 7.96 -9.79 -16.62
C GLY A 35 6.91 -9.90 -17.74
N GLU A 36 6.09 -8.88 -17.97
CA GLU A 36 5.17 -8.81 -19.10
C GLU A 36 5.88 -8.31 -20.38
N GLU A 37 5.35 -8.70 -21.54
CA GLU A 37 5.86 -8.27 -22.85
C GLU A 37 5.04 -7.08 -23.40
N PRO A 38 5.67 -6.08 -24.05
CA PRO A 38 7.09 -5.96 -24.30
C PRO A 38 7.87 -5.62 -23.03
N ARG A 39 8.95 -6.36 -22.80
CA ARG A 39 9.76 -6.18 -21.59
C ARG A 39 10.71 -4.99 -21.73
N GLU A 40 10.95 -4.27 -20.63
CA GLU A 40 12.04 -3.28 -20.56
C GLU A 40 13.38 -3.97 -20.85
N SER A 41 14.09 -3.48 -21.86
CA SER A 41 15.34 -4.06 -22.37
C SER A 41 16.54 -3.78 -21.46
N ASP A 42 16.57 -2.63 -20.81
CA ASP A 42 17.68 -2.21 -19.97
C ASP A 42 17.56 -2.83 -18.56
N ALA A 43 18.51 -3.70 -18.21
CA ALA A 43 18.55 -4.33 -16.91
C ALA A 43 18.75 -3.32 -15.76
N GLY A 44 19.47 -2.22 -16.00
CA GLY A 44 19.66 -1.16 -15.01
C GLY A 44 18.37 -0.40 -14.71
N VAL A 45 17.49 -0.23 -15.70
CA VAL A 45 16.15 0.34 -15.47
C VAL A 45 15.31 -0.61 -14.62
N ARG A 46 15.32 -1.92 -14.93
CA ARG A 46 14.59 -2.92 -14.14
C ARG A 46 15.10 -3.00 -12.71
N GLU A 47 16.42 -2.99 -12.52
CA GLU A 47 17.07 -2.98 -11.20
C GLU A 47 16.66 -1.74 -10.40
N ALA A 48 16.76 -0.54 -11.00
CA ALA A 48 16.37 0.71 -10.34
C ALA A 48 14.87 0.74 -9.96
N CYS A 49 14.00 0.19 -10.81
CA CYS A 49 12.58 0.05 -10.48
C CYS A 49 12.36 -0.92 -9.32
N ALA A 50 13.05 -2.07 -9.29
CA ALA A 50 12.96 -3.03 -8.19
C ALA A 50 13.45 -2.43 -6.87
N ASP A 51 14.57 -1.68 -6.89
CA ASP A 51 15.09 -0.97 -5.71
C ASP A 51 14.12 0.11 -5.22
N ALA A 52 13.50 0.87 -6.12
CA ALA A 52 12.50 1.86 -5.75
C ALA A 52 11.26 1.20 -5.10
N VAL A 53 10.82 0.04 -5.60
CA VAL A 53 9.75 -0.75 -4.98
C VAL A 53 10.18 -1.26 -3.61
N MET A 54 11.41 -1.72 -3.44
CA MET A 54 11.96 -2.11 -2.12
C MET A 54 11.95 -0.92 -1.15
N VAL A 55 12.39 0.27 -1.58
CA VAL A 55 12.36 1.48 -0.74
C VAL A 55 10.94 1.80 -0.29
N LEU A 56 9.96 1.76 -1.20
CA LEU A 56 8.55 1.95 -0.86
C LEU A 56 8.04 0.86 0.10
N ALA A 57 8.36 -0.41 -0.15
CA ALA A 57 7.94 -1.53 0.70
C ALA A 57 8.56 -1.48 2.11
N SER A 58 9.64 -0.74 2.31
CA SER A 58 10.23 -0.55 3.63
C SER A 58 9.35 0.30 4.56
N THR A 59 8.46 1.14 4.02
CA THR A 59 7.55 1.98 4.81
C THR A 59 6.16 1.36 4.91
N LYS A 60 5.42 1.65 5.99
CA LYS A 60 4.05 1.14 6.17
C LYS A 60 3.08 1.67 5.09
N PRO A 61 3.04 2.99 4.80
CA PRO A 61 2.18 3.52 3.74
C PRO A 61 2.54 2.95 2.36
N GLY A 62 3.83 2.81 2.06
CA GLY A 62 4.29 2.24 0.80
C GLY A 62 3.84 0.78 0.62
N ARG A 63 3.95 -0.06 1.65
CA ARG A 63 3.39 -1.43 1.60
C ARG A 63 1.90 -1.44 1.31
N LYS A 64 1.12 -0.58 1.97
CA LYS A 64 -0.34 -0.53 1.80
C LYS A 64 -0.72 -0.26 0.33
N VAL A 65 -0.07 0.71 -0.30
CA VAL A 65 -0.37 1.01 -1.72
C VAL A 65 0.16 -0.06 -2.67
N LEU A 66 1.32 -0.66 -2.37
CA LEU A 66 1.89 -1.75 -3.16
C LEU A 66 1.00 -3.01 -3.14
N TRP A 67 0.36 -3.31 -1.99
CA TRP A 67 -0.66 -4.35 -1.91
C TRP A 67 -1.86 -4.06 -2.82
N GLY A 68 -2.32 -2.80 -2.87
CA GLY A 68 -3.42 -2.37 -3.73
C GLY A 68 -3.18 -2.62 -5.23
N VAL A 69 -1.92 -2.63 -5.66
CA VAL A 69 -1.53 -2.91 -7.07
C VAL A 69 -1.02 -4.34 -7.29
N LYS A 70 -1.19 -5.25 -6.32
CA LYS A 70 -0.74 -6.65 -6.41
C LYS A 70 0.78 -6.77 -6.63
N ALA A 71 1.54 -5.93 -5.93
CA ALA A 71 2.99 -5.92 -6.06
C ALA A 71 3.65 -7.28 -5.75
N PRO A 72 3.25 -8.06 -4.72
CA PRO A 72 3.85 -9.37 -4.46
C PRO A 72 3.74 -10.33 -5.64
N GLU A 73 2.58 -10.39 -6.30
CA GLU A 73 2.35 -11.24 -7.47
C GLU A 73 3.13 -10.76 -8.70
N ILE A 74 3.25 -9.44 -8.87
CA ILE A 74 4.05 -8.85 -9.95
C ILE A 74 5.54 -9.15 -9.74
N ILE A 75 6.06 -8.98 -8.52
CA ILE A 75 7.45 -9.27 -8.17
C ILE A 75 7.75 -10.76 -8.40
N GLN A 76 6.86 -11.66 -7.99
CA GLN A 76 7.01 -13.09 -8.20
C GLN A 76 7.12 -13.43 -9.69
N LYS A 77 6.17 -12.95 -10.51
CA LYS A 77 6.18 -13.19 -11.97
C LYS A 77 7.38 -12.56 -12.67
N GLY A 78 7.79 -11.38 -12.21
CA GLY A 78 8.99 -10.70 -12.67
C GLY A 78 10.24 -11.54 -12.44
N TYR A 79 10.39 -12.03 -11.21
CA TYR A 79 11.51 -12.88 -10.80
C TYR A 79 11.58 -14.18 -11.60
N GLU A 80 10.44 -14.86 -11.82
CA GLU A 80 10.37 -16.10 -12.60
C GLU A 80 10.91 -15.96 -14.04
N LYS A 81 10.91 -14.75 -14.59
CA LYS A 81 11.34 -14.44 -15.95
C LYS A 81 12.64 -13.65 -16.00
N GLU A 82 13.23 -13.30 -14.86
CA GLU A 82 14.43 -12.48 -14.81
C GLU A 82 15.71 -13.32 -14.99
N GLU A 83 16.62 -12.81 -15.80
CA GLU A 83 17.89 -13.46 -16.12
C GLU A 83 19.08 -12.67 -15.56
N ALA A 84 18.90 -11.37 -15.33
CA ALA A 84 19.94 -10.50 -14.78
C ALA A 84 20.06 -10.71 -13.26
N PRO A 85 21.23 -11.18 -12.75
CA PRO A 85 21.38 -11.50 -11.33
C PRO A 85 21.15 -10.32 -10.38
N ALA A 86 21.54 -9.11 -10.79
CA ALA A 86 21.34 -7.91 -9.99
C ALA A 86 19.85 -7.56 -9.84
N VAL A 87 19.07 -7.74 -10.91
CA VAL A 87 17.62 -7.52 -10.87
C VAL A 87 16.93 -8.58 -10.02
N CYS A 88 17.33 -9.86 -10.13
CA CYS A 88 16.86 -10.92 -9.25
C CYS A 88 17.06 -10.57 -7.77
N GLN A 89 18.27 -10.12 -7.41
CA GLN A 89 18.59 -9.74 -6.05
C GLN A 89 17.74 -8.55 -5.55
N ALA A 90 17.53 -7.53 -6.39
CA ALA A 90 16.69 -6.39 -6.04
C ALA A 90 15.22 -6.81 -5.83
N LEU A 91 14.70 -7.71 -6.66
CA LEU A 91 13.35 -8.28 -6.50
C LEU A 91 13.21 -9.13 -5.23
N GLU A 92 14.23 -9.91 -4.88
CA GLU A 92 14.28 -10.67 -3.62
C GLU A 92 14.21 -9.73 -2.41
N HIS A 93 15.03 -8.67 -2.38
CA HIS A 93 15.00 -7.68 -1.30
C HIS A 93 13.63 -6.99 -1.20
N ALA A 94 12.98 -6.68 -2.33
CA ALA A 94 11.62 -6.15 -2.32
C ALA A 94 10.62 -7.14 -1.74
N ALA A 95 10.72 -8.43 -2.11
CA ALA A 95 9.82 -9.49 -1.66
C ALA A 95 9.91 -9.74 -0.14
N GLU A 96 11.09 -9.60 0.47
CA GLU A 96 11.30 -9.79 1.91
C GLU A 96 10.37 -8.94 2.79
N PHE A 97 10.02 -7.73 2.33
CA PHE A 97 9.11 -6.83 3.06
C PHE A 97 7.66 -7.31 3.07
N PHE A 98 7.26 -8.14 2.11
CA PHE A 98 5.91 -8.72 2.05
C PHE A 98 5.84 -10.04 2.80
N LEU A 99 6.90 -10.84 2.78
CA LEU A 99 6.98 -12.11 3.51
C LEU A 99 7.09 -11.91 5.02
N SER A 100 7.88 -10.91 5.45
CA SER A 100 8.11 -10.63 6.88
C SER A 100 6.91 -9.95 7.56
N ASN A 101 6.06 -9.28 6.79
CA ASN A 101 4.95 -8.45 7.30
C ASN A 101 3.57 -8.94 6.82
N GLN A 102 3.44 -10.25 6.55
CA GLN A 102 2.21 -10.85 5.99
C GLN A 102 0.94 -10.56 6.82
N ASN A 103 1.06 -10.19 8.10
CA ASN A 103 -0.08 -9.83 8.97
C ASN A 103 -0.44 -8.33 9.00
N GLU A 104 0.32 -7.44 8.34
CA GLU A 104 0.06 -5.99 8.35
C GLU A 104 -0.68 -5.48 7.09
N GLY A 105 -0.91 -6.35 6.09
CA GLY A 105 -1.49 -5.98 4.78
C GLY A 105 -3.01 -6.18 4.67
N GLU A 106 -3.66 -6.79 5.66
CA GLU A 106 -5.08 -7.14 5.66
C GLU A 106 -5.84 -6.40 6.78
N GLU A 107 -5.83 -5.07 6.77
CA GLU A 107 -6.87 -4.32 7.50
C GLU A 107 -8.00 -4.04 6.52
N GLU A 108 -8.98 -4.95 6.47
CA GLU A 108 -10.29 -4.66 5.89
C GLU A 108 -10.85 -3.40 6.55
N GLU A 109 -11.18 -2.39 5.75
CA GLU A 109 -12.02 -1.29 6.21
C GLU A 109 -13.35 -1.85 6.71
N LYS A 110 -13.51 -1.91 8.03
CA LYS A 110 -14.84 -1.87 8.63
C LYS A 110 -15.28 -0.42 8.65
N ASP A 111 -15.98 -0.03 7.59
CA ASP A 111 -16.72 1.21 7.50
C ASP A 111 -17.75 1.28 8.65
N GLY A 112 -17.34 1.92 9.74
CA GLY A 112 -18.17 2.22 10.88
C GLY A 112 -18.94 3.49 10.59
N ASN A 113 -20.06 3.37 9.88
CA ASN A 113 -21.00 4.47 9.69
C ASN A 113 -21.50 4.97 11.06
N LYS A 114 -20.98 6.12 11.49
CA LYS A 114 -21.51 6.91 12.60
C LYS A 114 -22.11 8.18 11.99
N GLU A 115 -23.43 8.33 12.06
CA GLU A 115 -24.02 9.65 12.17
C GLU A 115 -25.20 9.64 13.14
N GLU A 116 -25.17 10.65 14.01
CA GLU A 116 -25.93 10.85 15.24
C GLU A 116 -27.22 11.65 14.97
N ALA A 117 -28.28 11.36 15.72
CA ALA A 117 -29.31 12.34 16.13
C ALA A 117 -30.25 11.65 17.14
N GLU A 118 -30.76 12.24 18.22
CA GLU A 118 -30.44 13.41 19.01
C GLU A 118 -31.33 13.22 20.27
N ALA A 119 -30.85 13.64 21.44
CA ALA A 119 -31.60 13.49 22.69
C ALA A 119 -32.79 14.47 22.76
N ALA A 120 -33.97 14.00 23.16
CA ALA A 120 -35.01 14.83 23.76
C ALA A 120 -35.73 14.06 24.87
N ALA A 121 -35.76 14.68 26.04
CA ALA A 121 -36.10 14.11 27.35
C ALA A 121 -37.61 14.03 27.63
N GLU A 122 -37.92 13.17 28.61
CA GLU A 122 -39.21 12.99 29.30
C GLU A 122 -39.75 14.26 30.01
N THR A 123 -41.08 14.31 30.18
CA THR A 123 -41.96 14.97 31.19
C THR A 123 -43.26 15.38 30.46
N GLU A 124 -44.51 15.24 30.90
CA GLU A 124 -45.24 14.96 32.15
C GLU A 124 -46.63 14.42 31.70
N GLY A 125 -47.35 13.55 32.42
CA GLY A 125 -48.20 13.96 33.53
C GLY A 125 -49.69 13.68 33.23
N ALA A 126 -50.38 13.05 34.18
CA ALA A 126 -51.72 12.48 34.13
C ALA A 126 -52.89 13.47 33.88
N ALA A 127 -54.06 12.96 33.41
CA ALA A 127 -55.29 12.86 34.22
C ALA A 127 -56.58 12.55 33.41
N ALA A 128 -57.33 11.55 33.92
CA ALA A 128 -58.81 11.46 34.06
C ALA A 128 -59.71 11.49 32.80
N ALA A 129 -60.89 10.87 32.72
CA ALA A 129 -61.81 10.33 33.73
C ALA A 129 -62.73 9.25 33.10
N GLY A 130 -63.29 8.38 33.94
CA GLY A 130 -64.48 7.58 33.64
C GLY A 130 -65.80 8.32 33.92
N SER A 131 -66.87 7.51 33.94
CA SER A 131 -68.31 7.84 34.09
C SER A 131 -69.00 8.13 32.74
N SER A 132 -70.10 7.48 32.36
CA SER A 132 -71.07 6.62 33.06
C SER A 132 -71.76 5.68 32.07
#